data_AF-A0A7W0F3C5-F1
#
_entry.id   AF-A0A7W0F3C5-F1
#
_cell.length_a   1.000
_cell.length_b   1.000
_cell.length_c   1.000
_cell.angle_alpha   90.00
_cell.angle_beta   90.00
_cell.angle_gamma   90.00
#
_symmetry.space_group_name_H-M   'P 1'
#
loop_
_entity.id
_entity.type
_entity.pdbx_description
1 polymer ?
#
loop_
_entity_poly.entity_id
_entity_poly.type
_entity_poly.pdbx_seq_one_letter_code
_entity_poly.pdbx_strand_id
1 'polypeptide(L)'
;MQNNIVLSHAQNMNKSELYPNFKQSLWLLFLVLVLQISCGIIIGIASIIFKSAFLENSIVAGFTNLISFGLILLFVHNKTKQKWAEILQLTSFRYNIILPLFPLLIGLGIIASETDNLLRYILPAPEFINRLMTSIVTSGFSSIILVGIIAPLTEEFLFRGVILKGLASRYSPRKAVIYSAIMFSLFH
;
A
#
# COMPACT_ATOMS: atom_id res chain seq x y z
N MET A 1 -31.04 -21.20 27.90
CA MET A 1 -30.89 -20.20 26.81
C MET A 1 -30.21 -18.89 27.25
N GLN A 2 -30.15 -18.54 28.54
CA GLN A 2 -29.43 -17.35 29.02
C GLN A 2 -27.89 -17.46 29.04
N ASN A 3 -27.31 -18.67 29.12
CA ASN A 3 -25.85 -18.83 29.17
C ASN A 3 -25.13 -18.57 27.83
N ASN A 4 -25.83 -18.60 26.69
CA ASN A 4 -25.21 -18.32 25.39
C ASN A 4 -25.11 -16.82 25.08
N ILE A 5 -25.90 -15.98 25.75
CA ILE A 5 -25.87 -14.52 25.56
C ILE A 5 -24.69 -13.92 26.31
N VAL A 6 -24.41 -14.41 27.52
CA VAL A 6 -23.26 -13.99 28.35
C VAL A 6 -21.92 -14.37 27.71
N LEU A 7 -21.85 -15.53 27.04
CA LEU A 7 -20.63 -15.94 26.32
C LEU A 7 -20.38 -15.13 25.04
N SER A 8 -21.44 -14.63 24.37
CA SER A 8 -21.26 -13.72 23.22
C SER A 8 -20.81 -12.31 23.64
N HIS A 9 -21.16 -11.88 24.85
CA HIS A 9 -20.72 -10.59 25.40
C HIS A 9 -19.31 -10.65 26.02
N ALA A 10 -18.89 -11.81 26.52
CA ALA A 10 -17.57 -11.99 27.12
C ALA A 10 -16.42 -12.07 26.09
N GLN A 11 -16.70 -12.41 24.82
CA GLN A 11 -15.69 -12.39 23.75
C GLN A 11 -15.37 -11.00 23.19
N ASN A 12 -16.02 -9.95 23.72
CA ASN A 12 -15.86 -8.57 23.25
C ASN A 12 -15.01 -7.68 24.18
N MET A 13 -14.35 -8.25 25.20
CA MET A 13 -13.54 -7.48 26.14
C MET A 13 -12.05 -7.78 25.98
N ASN A 14 -11.28 -6.73 25.67
CA ASN A 14 -9.82 -6.63 25.53
C ASN A 14 -9.17 -7.08 24.21
N LYS A 15 -9.68 -6.62 23.05
CA LYS A 15 -8.74 -6.23 21.99
C LYS A 15 -8.18 -4.87 22.37
N SER A 16 -6.93 -4.82 22.84
CA SER A 16 -6.21 -3.55 22.93
C SER A 16 -6.25 -2.90 21.55
N GLU A 17 -6.85 -1.72 21.46
CA GLU A 17 -7.08 -1.11 20.17
C GLU A 17 -5.73 -0.75 19.54
N LEU A 18 -5.37 -1.43 18.46
CA LEU A 18 -4.08 -1.24 17.82
C LEU A 18 -4.07 0.10 17.09
N TYR A 19 -2.90 0.72 17.06
CA TYR A 19 -2.63 1.82 16.14
C TYR A 19 -2.52 1.29 14.71
N PRO A 20 -3.00 2.00 13.68
CA PRO A 20 -3.75 3.26 13.70
C PRO A 20 -5.28 3.08 13.76
N ASN A 21 -5.99 4.11 14.20
CA ASN A 21 -7.43 4.30 13.91
C ASN A 21 -7.65 4.94 12.53
N PHE A 22 -8.90 5.10 12.09
CA PHE A 22 -9.23 5.63 10.76
C PHE A 22 -8.56 6.99 10.44
N LYS A 23 -8.64 7.97 11.35
CA LYS A 23 -8.03 9.30 11.15
C LYS A 23 -6.51 9.22 11.11
N GLN A 24 -5.93 8.37 11.97
CA GLN A 24 -4.49 8.13 12.00
C GLN A 24 -4.01 7.44 10.73
N SER A 25 -4.79 6.53 10.14
CA SER A 25 -4.47 5.91 8.85
C SER A 25 -4.42 6.95 7.74
N LEU A 26 -5.42 7.84 7.65
CA LEU A 26 -5.40 8.95 6.70
C LEU A 26 -4.18 9.85 6.89
N TRP A 27 -3.83 10.14 8.15
CA TRP A 27 -2.64 10.92 8.45
C TRP A 27 -1.33 10.23 8.03
N LEU A 28 -1.20 8.92 8.25
CA LEU A 28 -0.04 8.16 7.77
C LEU A 28 0.08 8.22 6.24
N LEU A 29 -1.03 8.05 5.52
CA LEU A 29 -1.05 8.13 4.06
C LEU A 29 -0.65 9.53 3.56
N PHE A 30 -1.20 10.57 4.18
CA PHE A 30 -0.81 11.94 3.89
C PHE A 30 0.69 12.16 4.12
N LEU A 31 1.25 11.67 5.23
CA LEU A 31 2.67 11.79 5.50
C LEU A 31 3.54 11.04 4.47
N VAL A 32 3.15 9.83 4.06
CA VAL A 32 3.85 9.09 3.00
C VAL A 32 3.85 9.89 1.71
N LEU A 33 2.68 10.43 1.32
CA LEU A 33 2.55 11.24 0.10
C LEU A 33 3.44 12.48 0.15
N VAL A 34 3.44 13.21 1.27
CA VAL A 34 4.30 14.38 1.48
C VAL A 34 5.78 14.01 1.38
N LEU A 35 6.20 12.90 2.00
CA LEU A 35 7.58 12.44 1.92
C LEU A 35 7.98 12.07 0.48
N GLN A 36 7.14 11.32 -0.23
CA GLN A 36 7.40 10.93 -1.61
C GLN A 36 7.50 12.13 -2.55
N ILE A 37 6.56 13.08 -2.46
CA ILE A 37 6.58 14.31 -3.26
C ILE A 37 7.81 15.14 -2.92
N SER A 38 8.13 15.32 -1.63
CA SER A 38 9.29 16.11 -1.20
C SER A 38 10.60 15.50 -1.72
N CYS A 39 10.80 14.20 -1.55
CA CYS A 39 11.96 13.50 -2.08
C CYS A 39 12.02 13.56 -3.62
N GLY A 40 10.88 13.38 -4.29
CA GLY A 40 10.78 13.48 -5.75
C GLY A 40 11.17 14.86 -6.27
N ILE A 41 10.72 15.94 -5.62
CA ILE A 41 11.10 17.32 -5.97
C ILE A 41 12.61 17.52 -5.76
N ILE A 42 13.17 17.07 -4.63
CA ILE A 42 14.61 17.19 -4.35
C ILE A 42 15.43 16.48 -5.43
N ILE A 43 15.04 15.26 -5.79
CA ILE A 43 15.72 14.45 -6.82
C ILE A 43 15.57 15.10 -8.21
N GLY A 44 14.38 15.61 -8.55
CA GLY A 44 14.14 16.31 -9.80
C GLY A 44 15.02 17.56 -9.94
N ILE A 45 15.13 18.38 -8.89
CA ILE A 45 16.02 19.54 -8.86
C ILE A 45 17.48 19.10 -8.99
N ALA A 46 17.90 18.07 -8.26
CA ALA A 46 19.25 17.53 -8.35
C ALA A 46 19.58 17.02 -9.76
N SER A 47 18.64 16.35 -10.44
CA SER A 47 18.80 15.89 -11.83
C SER A 47 19.17 17.04 -12.76
N ILE A 48 18.44 18.17 -12.64
CA ILE A 48 18.67 19.36 -13.47
C ILE A 48 20.04 19.98 -13.17
N ILE A 49 20.41 20.12 -11.89
CA ILE A 49 21.68 20.74 -11.47
C ILE A 49 22.88 19.90 -11.94
N PHE A 50 22.83 18.59 -11.71
CA PHE A 50 23.94 17.67 -12.04
C PHE A 50 23.88 17.15 -13.48
N LYS A 51 22.83 17.47 -14.25
CA LYS A 51 22.58 16.97 -15.60
C LYS A 51 22.69 15.44 -15.69
N SER A 52 22.16 14.74 -14.69
CA SER A 52 22.34 13.30 -14.52
C SER A 52 21.06 12.53 -14.82
N ALA A 53 21.01 11.91 -16.00
CA ALA A 53 19.91 11.01 -16.39
C ALA A 53 19.75 9.80 -15.45
N PHE A 54 20.76 9.49 -14.63
CA PHE A 54 20.65 8.43 -13.62
C PHE A 54 19.66 8.77 -12.50
N LEU A 55 19.55 10.05 -12.12
CA LEU A 55 18.64 10.49 -11.04
C LEU A 55 17.16 10.37 -11.41
N GLU A 56 16.86 10.29 -12.70
CA GLU A 56 15.51 10.07 -13.25
C GLU A 56 15.18 8.59 -13.44
N ASN A 57 16.11 7.67 -13.12
CA ASN A 57 15.88 6.24 -13.30
C ASN A 57 14.91 5.67 -12.24
N SER A 58 14.10 4.69 -12.64
CA SER A 58 13.21 3.93 -11.76
C SER A 58 13.90 3.27 -10.56
N ILE A 59 15.22 3.00 -10.61
CA ILE A 59 15.98 2.55 -9.42
C ILE A 59 15.96 3.61 -8.33
N VAL A 60 16.20 4.87 -8.68
CA VAL A 60 16.22 6.00 -7.74
C VAL A 60 14.81 6.25 -7.19
N ALA A 61 13.78 6.12 -8.03
CA ALA A 61 12.39 6.14 -7.58
C ALA A 61 12.07 4.98 -6.60
N GLY A 62 12.61 3.79 -6.82
CA GLY A 62 12.49 2.66 -5.89
C GLY A 62 13.16 2.90 -4.56
N PHE A 63 14.37 3.45 -4.52
CA PHE A 63 15.00 3.85 -3.26
C PHE A 63 14.22 4.96 -2.55
N THR A 64 13.69 5.92 -3.30
CA THR A 64 12.84 6.99 -2.75
C THR A 64 11.58 6.42 -2.10
N ASN A 65 10.94 5.44 -2.76
CA ASN A 65 9.80 4.73 -2.23
C ASN A 65 10.17 3.98 -0.93
N LEU A 66 11.24 3.18 -0.95
CA LEU A 66 11.72 2.44 0.23
C LEU A 66 12.04 3.35 1.40
N ILE A 67 12.70 4.49 1.16
CA ILE A 67 13.03 5.46 2.22
C ILE A 67 11.75 6.07 2.77
N SER A 68 10.82 6.51 1.92
CA SER A 68 9.59 7.18 2.34
C SER A 68 8.70 6.25 3.17
N PHE A 69 8.45 5.04 2.69
CA PHE A 69 7.70 4.02 3.44
C PHE A 69 8.48 3.56 4.68
N GLY A 70 9.78 3.35 4.56
CA GLY A 70 10.65 2.92 5.66
C GLY A 70 10.63 3.91 6.83
N LEU A 71 10.70 5.21 6.57
CA LEU A 71 10.58 6.26 7.60
C LEU A 71 9.22 6.22 8.30
N ILE A 72 8.16 5.96 7.56
CA ILE A 72 6.80 5.87 8.13
C ILE A 72 6.65 4.60 8.96
N LEU A 73 7.17 3.47 8.50
CA LEU A 73 7.19 2.23 9.27
C LEU A 73 8.07 2.36 10.53
N LEU A 74 9.21 3.06 10.45
CA LEU A 74 10.05 3.43 11.60
C LEU A 74 9.28 4.30 12.59
N PHE A 75 8.54 5.29 12.11
CA PHE A 75 7.68 6.13 12.96
C PHE A 75 6.61 5.27 13.66
N VAL A 76 5.94 4.38 12.92
CA VAL A 76 4.95 3.44 13.49
C VAL A 76 5.59 2.52 14.53
N HIS A 77 6.75 1.94 14.23
CA HIS A 77 7.51 1.10 15.16
C HIS A 77 7.85 1.87 16.44
N ASN A 78 8.39 3.07 16.31
CA ASN A 78 8.79 3.89 17.46
C ASN A 78 7.59 4.33 18.32
N LYS A 79 6.44 4.56 17.70
CA LYS A 79 5.20 4.98 18.37
C LYS A 79 4.48 3.82 19.06
N THR A 80 4.46 2.65 18.44
CA THR A 80 3.70 1.49 18.93
C THR A 80 4.55 0.51 19.74
N LYS A 81 5.87 0.58 19.60
CA LYS A 81 6.85 -0.38 20.15
C LYS A 81 6.60 -1.84 19.72
N GLN A 82 5.80 -2.06 18.67
CA GLN A 82 5.57 -3.39 18.11
C GLN A 82 6.83 -3.91 17.42
N LYS A 83 7.07 -5.22 17.48
CA LYS A 83 8.20 -5.86 16.79
C LYS A 83 8.03 -5.71 15.27
N TRP A 84 9.15 -5.64 14.54
CA TRP A 84 9.14 -5.57 13.07
C TRP A 84 8.35 -6.70 12.42
N ALA A 85 8.46 -7.93 12.93
CA ALA A 85 7.70 -9.08 12.43
C ALA A 85 6.17 -8.88 12.52
N GLU A 86 5.69 -8.14 13.53
CA GLU A 86 4.27 -7.85 13.70
C GLU A 86 3.77 -6.72 12.79
N ILE A 87 4.65 -5.79 12.43
CA ILE A 87 4.37 -4.68 11.50
C ILE A 87 4.38 -5.20 10.07
N LEU A 88 5.40 -5.96 9.71
CA LEU A 88 5.57 -6.51 8.36
C LEU A 88 4.62 -7.68 8.07
N GLN A 89 3.95 -8.22 9.09
CA GLN A 89 3.05 -9.38 9.00
C GLN A 89 3.62 -10.52 8.14
N LEU A 90 4.88 -10.88 8.43
CA LEU A 90 5.55 -12.00 7.77
C LEU A 90 4.88 -13.31 8.24
N THR A 91 3.75 -13.65 7.63
CA THR A 91 2.99 -14.86 7.91
C THR A 91 3.51 -16.00 7.04
N SER A 92 3.41 -17.22 7.56
CA SER A 92 3.81 -18.40 6.80
C SER A 92 2.87 -18.60 5.60
N PHE A 93 3.44 -18.59 4.40
CA PHE A 93 2.71 -18.82 3.17
C PHE A 93 2.44 -20.31 2.97
N ARG A 94 1.17 -20.69 2.77
CA ARG A 94 0.79 -22.09 2.55
C ARG A 94 0.88 -22.42 1.06
N TYR A 95 1.89 -23.18 0.64
CA TYR A 95 2.09 -23.48 -0.80
C TYR A 95 0.88 -24.11 -1.50
N ASN A 96 0.00 -24.79 -0.76
CA ASN A 96 -1.22 -25.42 -1.30
C ASN A 96 -2.21 -24.42 -1.91
N ILE A 97 -2.14 -23.13 -1.57
CA ILE A 97 -3.02 -22.11 -2.16
C ILE A 97 -2.49 -21.55 -3.49
N ILE A 98 -1.25 -21.88 -3.90
CA ILE A 98 -0.66 -21.35 -5.14
C ILE A 98 -1.49 -21.76 -6.35
N LEU A 99 -1.85 -23.04 -6.45
CA LEU A 99 -2.59 -23.56 -7.59
C LEU A 99 -3.95 -22.88 -7.79
N PRO A 100 -4.83 -22.74 -6.77
CA PRO A 100 -6.07 -21.98 -6.94
C PRO A 100 -5.85 -20.47 -7.05
N LEU A 101 -4.71 -19.92 -6.62
CA LEU A 101 -4.41 -18.50 -6.71
C LEU A 101 -4.16 -18.05 -8.16
N PHE A 102 -3.56 -18.89 -9.00
CA PHE A 102 -3.32 -18.57 -10.41
C PHE A 102 -4.58 -18.16 -11.20
N PRO A 103 -5.64 -19.00 -11.28
CA PRO A 103 -6.85 -18.63 -12.00
C PRO A 103 -7.56 -17.43 -11.35
N LEU A 104 -7.48 -17.26 -10.02
CA LEU A 104 -8.01 -16.10 -9.32
C LEU A 104 -7.31 -14.81 -9.75
N LEU A 105 -5.97 -14.80 -9.76
CA LEU A 105 -5.18 -13.63 -10.15
C LEU A 105 -5.36 -13.30 -11.63
N ILE A 106 -5.44 -14.31 -12.50
CA ILE A 106 -5.75 -14.10 -13.93
C ILE A 106 -7.15 -13.50 -14.09
N GLY A 107 -8.16 -14.08 -13.43
CA GLY A 107 -9.53 -13.57 -13.49
C GLY A 107 -9.66 -12.14 -12.96
N LEU A 108 -9.04 -11.83 -11.82
CA LEU A 108 -9.00 -10.48 -11.27
C LEU A 108 -8.23 -9.51 -12.18
N GLY A 109 -7.14 -9.97 -12.80
CA GLY A 109 -6.38 -9.18 -13.77
C GLY A 109 -7.19 -8.81 -15.00
N ILE A 110 -7.95 -9.77 -15.57
CA ILE A 110 -8.86 -9.50 -16.69
C ILE A 110 -9.93 -8.50 -16.27
N ILE A 111 -10.58 -8.71 -15.11
CA ILE A 111 -11.62 -7.78 -14.62
C ILE A 111 -11.03 -6.37 -14.43
N ALA A 112 -9.85 -6.25 -13.84
CA ALA A 112 -9.18 -4.97 -13.65
C ALA A 112 -8.85 -4.30 -15.00
N SER A 113 -8.35 -5.07 -15.97
CA SER A 113 -8.05 -4.59 -17.32
C SER A 113 -9.29 -4.09 -18.06
N GLU A 114 -10.38 -4.87 -18.04
CA GLU A 114 -11.64 -4.45 -18.69
C GLU A 114 -12.28 -3.25 -17.99
N THR A 115 -12.14 -3.17 -16.67
CA THR A 115 -12.59 -2.01 -15.89
C THR A 115 -11.78 -0.76 -16.26
N ASP A 116 -10.46 -0.87 -16.43
CA ASP A 116 -9.60 0.24 -16.89
C ASP A 116 -9.96 0.68 -18.31
N ASN A 117 -10.18 -0.26 -19.24
CA ASN A 117 -10.62 0.03 -20.60
C ASN A 117 -11.96 0.80 -20.61
N LEU A 118 -12.94 0.32 -19.84
CA LEU A 118 -14.23 0.99 -19.70
C LEU A 118 -14.08 2.39 -19.09
N LEU A 119 -13.26 2.53 -18.06
CA LEU A 119 -13.03 3.81 -17.40
C LEU A 119 -12.36 4.81 -18.34
N ARG A 120 -11.35 4.40 -19.12
CA ARG A 120 -10.69 5.27 -20.12
C ARG A 120 -11.62 5.67 -21.25
N TYR A 121 -12.58 4.82 -21.61
CA TYR A 121 -13.60 5.15 -22.60
C TYR A 121 -14.56 6.24 -22.08
N ILE A 122 -14.98 6.15 -20.82
CA ILE A 122 -15.91 7.11 -20.21
C ILE A 122 -15.20 8.40 -19.77
N LEU A 123 -13.98 8.27 -19.25
CA LEU A 123 -13.19 9.34 -18.64
C LEU A 123 -11.74 9.24 -19.12
N PRO A 124 -11.43 9.72 -20.33
CA PRO A 124 -10.08 9.64 -20.88
C PRO A 124 -9.10 10.48 -20.04
N ALA A 125 -7.99 9.87 -19.65
CA ALA A 125 -6.94 10.55 -18.90
C ALA A 125 -6.28 11.65 -19.75
N PRO A 126 -5.94 12.82 -19.17
CA PRO A 126 -5.17 13.85 -19.85
C PRO A 126 -3.83 13.30 -20.39
N GLU A 127 -3.36 13.83 -21.53
CA GLU A 127 -2.12 13.35 -22.17
C GLU A 127 -0.91 13.35 -21.24
N PHE A 128 -0.79 14.35 -20.37
CA PHE A 128 0.30 14.44 -19.41
C PHE A 128 0.34 13.22 -18.47
N ILE A 129 -0.82 12.77 -17.97
CA ILE A 129 -0.91 11.58 -17.12
C ILE A 129 -0.51 10.33 -17.91
N ASN A 130 -0.96 10.20 -19.17
CA ASN A 130 -0.56 9.08 -20.02
C ASN A 130 0.96 9.06 -20.23
N ARG A 131 1.59 10.19 -20.55
CA ARG A 131 3.05 10.29 -20.74
C ARG A 131 3.81 9.92 -19.46
N LEU A 132 3.37 10.39 -18.30
CA LEU A 132 3.95 10.02 -17.01
C LEU A 132 3.87 8.51 -16.77
N MET A 133 2.69 7.91 -16.93
CA MET A 133 2.50 6.47 -16.70
C MET A 133 3.33 5.63 -17.67
N THR A 134 3.35 5.98 -18.96
CA THR A 134 4.18 5.27 -19.94
C THR A 134 5.66 5.38 -19.57
N SER A 135 6.14 6.55 -19.17
CA SER A 135 7.55 6.74 -18.79
C SER A 135 7.99 5.84 -17.62
N ILE A 136 7.10 5.62 -16.65
CA ILE A 136 7.35 4.75 -15.50
C ILE A 136 7.38 3.29 -15.93
N VAL A 137 6.50 2.85 -16.83
CA VAL A 137 6.39 1.44 -17.22
C VAL A 137 7.46 1.04 -18.26
N THR A 138 7.85 1.96 -19.16
CA THR A 138 8.75 1.65 -20.27
C THR A 138 10.24 1.82 -19.95
N SER A 139 10.63 2.16 -18.71
CA SER A 139 12.05 2.40 -18.36
C SER A 139 12.92 1.12 -18.23
N GLY A 140 12.42 -0.01 -18.73
CA GLY A 140 13.15 -1.27 -18.81
C GLY A 140 13.09 -2.10 -17.52
N PHE A 141 14.14 -2.87 -17.24
CA PHE A 141 14.16 -3.83 -16.13
C PHE A 141 14.00 -3.18 -14.74
N SER A 142 14.47 -1.94 -14.57
CA SER A 142 14.32 -1.21 -13.30
C SER A 142 12.86 -0.86 -12.98
N SER A 143 12.03 -0.59 -13.99
CA SER A 143 10.58 -0.41 -13.81
C SER A 143 9.91 -1.68 -13.29
N ILE A 144 10.32 -2.84 -13.79
CA ILE A 144 9.77 -4.13 -13.38
C ILE A 144 10.07 -4.39 -11.91
N ILE A 145 11.30 -4.10 -11.45
CA ILE A 145 11.65 -4.22 -10.04
C ILE A 145 10.84 -3.22 -9.20
N LEU A 146 10.72 -1.97 -9.65
CA LEU A 146 9.98 -0.95 -8.92
C LEU A 146 8.50 -1.32 -8.76
N VAL A 147 7.80 -1.50 -9.88
CA VAL A 147 6.34 -1.68 -9.92
C VAL A 147 5.94 -3.11 -9.53
N GLY A 148 6.77 -4.11 -9.85
CA GLY A 148 6.46 -5.52 -9.58
C GLY A 148 6.93 -6.02 -8.22
N ILE A 149 7.88 -5.35 -7.58
CA ILE A 149 8.47 -5.82 -6.31
C ILE A 149 8.45 -4.73 -5.24
N ILE A 150 9.11 -3.59 -5.47
CA ILE A 150 9.32 -2.59 -4.41
C ILE A 150 7.98 -1.97 -3.97
N ALA A 151 7.20 -1.45 -4.91
CA ALA A 151 5.92 -0.82 -4.61
C ALA A 151 4.95 -1.82 -3.93
N PRO A 152 4.69 -3.02 -4.48
CA PRO A 152 3.81 -4.00 -3.83
C PRO A 152 4.26 -4.41 -2.43
N LEU A 153 5.57 -4.57 -2.18
CA LEU A 153 6.07 -4.92 -0.84
C LEU A 153 5.83 -3.80 0.17
N THR A 154 6.18 -2.56 -0.20
CA THR A 154 5.99 -1.40 0.69
C THR A 154 4.53 -1.12 0.97
N GLU A 155 3.67 -1.26 -0.04
CA GLU A 155 2.22 -1.17 0.08
C GLU A 155 1.67 -2.28 1.00
N GLU A 156 2.10 -3.52 0.84
CA GLU A 156 1.67 -4.63 1.70
C GLU A 156 2.02 -4.35 3.18
N PHE A 157 3.22 -3.84 3.44
CA PHE A 157 3.66 -3.50 4.80
C PHE A 157 2.86 -2.34 5.41
N LEU A 158 2.54 -1.30 4.63
CA LEU A 158 1.77 -0.17 5.15
C LEU A 158 0.27 -0.49 5.25
N PHE A 159 -0.33 -0.95 4.16
CA PHE A 159 -1.77 -1.15 4.07
C PHE A 159 -2.22 -2.37 4.85
N ARG A 160 -1.61 -3.54 4.64
CA ARG A 160 -2.02 -4.75 5.39
C ARG A 160 -1.38 -4.79 6.75
N GLY A 161 -0.06 -4.60 6.76
CA GLY A 161 0.79 -4.64 7.95
C GLY A 161 0.34 -3.71 9.07
N VAL A 162 0.07 -2.45 8.73
CA VAL A 162 -0.26 -1.38 9.69
C VAL A 162 -1.74 -1.00 9.64
N ILE A 163 -2.23 -0.48 8.50
CA ILE A 163 -3.54 0.16 8.40
C ILE A 163 -4.68 -0.84 8.65
N LEU A 164 -4.74 -1.93 7.88
CA LEU A 164 -5.79 -2.94 7.99
C LEU A 164 -5.77 -3.62 9.35
N LYS A 165 -4.59 -3.91 9.90
CA LYS A 165 -4.43 -4.45 11.27
C LYS A 165 -5.03 -3.51 12.33
N GLY A 166 -4.72 -2.22 12.25
CA GLY A 166 -5.27 -1.20 13.13
C GLY A 166 -6.80 -1.11 13.01
N LEU A 167 -7.31 -1.06 11.77
CA LEU A 167 -8.74 -1.01 11.49
C LEU A 167 -9.47 -2.28 11.95
N ALA A 168 -8.91 -3.47 11.72
CA ALA A 168 -9.50 -4.76 12.12
C ALA A 168 -9.48 -4.99 13.64
N SER A 169 -8.70 -4.20 14.40
CA SER A 169 -8.77 -4.19 15.86
C SER A 169 -9.96 -3.37 16.40
N ARG A 170 -10.55 -2.48 15.58
CA ARG A 170 -11.56 -1.49 15.98
C ARG A 170 -12.91 -1.65 15.28
N TYR A 171 -12.91 -2.21 14.07
CA TYR A 171 -14.07 -2.36 13.21
C TYR A 171 -14.33 -3.84 12.90
N SER A 172 -15.56 -4.15 12.48
CA SER A 172 -15.86 -5.48 11.96
C SER A 172 -15.01 -5.80 10.73
N PRO A 173 -14.71 -7.09 10.45
CA PRO A 173 -13.83 -7.48 9.34
C PRO A 173 -14.24 -6.86 8.00
N ARG A 174 -15.55 -6.82 7.70
CA ARG A 174 -16.07 -6.20 6.48
C ARG A 174 -15.76 -4.69 6.41
N LYS A 175 -16.00 -3.96 7.50
CA LYS A 175 -15.73 -2.51 7.56
C LYS A 175 -14.24 -2.22 7.45
N ALA A 176 -13.39 -3.00 8.12
CA ALA A 176 -11.94 -2.81 8.07
C ALA A 176 -11.40 -2.97 6.63
N VAL A 177 -11.85 -4.01 5.91
CA VAL A 177 -11.48 -4.24 4.51
C VAL A 177 -11.97 -3.10 3.60
N ILE A 178 -13.25 -2.69 3.73
CA ILE A 178 -13.82 -1.60 2.93
C ILE A 178 -13.05 -0.29 3.15
N TYR A 179 -12.79 0.09 4.41
CA TYR A 179 -12.06 1.31 4.72
C TYR A 179 -10.62 1.25 4.22
N SER A 180 -9.93 0.11 4.35
CA SER A 180 -8.59 -0.06 3.81
C SER A 180 -8.58 0.03 2.28
N ALA A 181 -9.58 -0.55 1.60
CA ALA A 181 -9.68 -0.50 0.14
C ALA A 181 -9.96 0.92 -0.38
N ILE A 182 -10.85 1.67 0.28
CA ILE A 182 -11.11 3.09 -0.03
C ILE A 182 -9.83 3.91 0.17
N MET A 183 -9.12 3.71 1.29
CA MET A 183 -7.86 4.40 1.55
C MET A 183 -6.77 4.07 0.53
N PHE A 184 -6.67 2.81 0.11
CA PHE A 184 -5.75 2.38 -0.94
C PHE A 184 -6.09 3.04 -2.28
N SER A 185 -7.38 3.09 -2.63
CA SER A 185 -7.86 3.74 -3.84
C SER A 185 -7.70 5.27 -3.83
N LEU A 186 -7.75 5.92 -2.67
CA LEU A 186 -7.53 7.36 -2.54
C LEU A 186 -6.03 7.74 -2.55
N PHE A 187 -5.16 6.79 -2.23
CA PHE A 187 -3.72 7.00 -2.22
C PHE A 187 -3.12 6.96 -3.65
N HIS A 188 -3.77 6.24 -4.57
CA HIS A 188 -3.40 6.12 -5.98
C HIS A 188 -4.19 7.12 -6.84
#